data_AF-A0A382KY47-F1
#
_entry.id   AF-A0A382KY47-F1
#
_cell.length_a   1.000
_cell.length_b   1.000
_cell.length_c   1.000
_cell.angle_alpha   90.00
_cell.angle_beta   90.00
_cell.angle_gamma   90.00
#
_symmetry.space_group_name_H-M   'P 1'
#
loop_
_entity.id
_entity.type
_entity.pdbx_description
1 polymer ?
#
loop_
_entity_poly.entity_id
_entity_poly.type
_entity_poly.pdbx_seq_one_letter_code
_entity_poly.pdbx_strand_id
1 'polypeptide(L)'
;VILISGSLLVIGIFAIGGEGFKEFRGKFFSNNLAQYGMYLVRDLEENLNLEYARDLSQRLFLIIRFEGENDSWQTSSGIPPLEKVHLRKWINKYDDTSGFINNPDSVVNVMVGRYKGQGVVTVDTMKGRFIFTEPHDDWREIRFLLPWIIAVLGLIGIILAGTWLALRWIMKPLN
;
A
#
# COMPACT_ATOMS: atom_id res chain seq x y z
N VAL A 1 -10.94 22.52 29.90
CA VAL A 1 -11.47 22.46 28.50
C VAL A 1 -10.36 22.23 27.48
N ILE A 2 -9.32 23.08 27.42
CA ILE A 2 -8.19 22.94 26.48
C ILE A 2 -7.44 21.59 26.59
N LEU A 3 -7.25 21.08 27.82
CA LEU A 3 -6.52 19.82 28.10
C LEU A 3 -7.26 18.55 27.65
N ILE A 4 -8.59 18.55 27.76
CA ILE A 4 -9.46 17.46 27.31
C ILE A 4 -9.59 17.49 25.78
N SER A 5 -9.68 18.69 25.20
CA SER A 5 -9.74 18.90 23.76
C SER A 5 -8.46 18.47 23.04
N GLY A 6 -7.28 18.81 23.57
CA GLY A 6 -6.00 18.40 22.97
C GLY A 6 -5.77 16.88 23.00
N SER A 7 -6.15 16.22 24.09
CA SER A 7 -6.01 14.76 24.23
C SER A 7 -6.96 14.00 23.29
N LEU A 8 -8.20 14.48 23.14
CA LEU A 8 -9.17 13.92 22.19
C LEU A 8 -8.76 14.11 20.73
N LEU A 9 -8.15 15.25 20.39
CA LEU A 9 -7.69 15.54 19.02
C LEU A 9 -6.57 14.58 18.62
N VAL A 10 -5.63 14.33 19.52
CA VAL A 10 -4.54 13.37 19.33
C VAL A 10 -5.09 11.94 19.15
N ILE A 11 -6.03 11.49 20.00
CA ILE A 11 -6.69 10.18 19.87
C ILE A 11 -7.51 10.06 18.57
N GLY A 12 -8.16 11.13 18.13
CA GLY A 12 -8.90 11.17 16.87
C GLY A 12 -7.99 11.01 15.65
N ILE A 13 -6.86 11.71 15.63
CA ILE A 13 -5.83 11.54 14.58
C ILE A 13 -5.28 10.10 14.61
N PHE A 14 -5.09 9.52 15.79
CA PHE A 14 -4.63 8.12 15.94
C PHE A 14 -5.62 7.10 15.37
N ALA A 15 -6.92 7.23 15.65
CA ALA A 15 -7.94 6.29 15.19
C ALA A 15 -8.13 6.38 13.66
N ILE A 16 -8.23 7.61 13.12
CA ILE A 16 -8.40 7.85 11.69
C ILE A 16 -7.14 7.46 10.90
N GLY A 17 -5.95 7.72 11.46
CA GLY A 17 -4.68 7.33 10.86
C GLY A 17 -4.50 5.83 10.81
N GLY A 18 -4.80 5.11 11.89
CA GLY A 18 -4.59 3.65 11.98
C GLY A 18 -5.57 2.83 11.12
N GLU A 19 -6.86 3.14 11.19
CA GLU A 19 -7.86 2.45 10.36
C GLU A 19 -7.79 2.89 8.90
N GLY A 20 -7.59 4.20 8.66
CA GLY A 20 -7.40 4.76 7.33
C GLY A 20 -6.21 4.12 6.61
N PHE A 21 -5.05 3.97 7.26
CA PHE A 21 -3.87 3.34 6.62
C PHE A 21 -4.11 1.86 6.28
N LYS A 22 -4.80 1.12 7.16
CA LYS A 22 -5.06 -0.31 7.00
C LYS A 22 -6.09 -0.57 5.90
N GLU A 23 -7.12 0.28 5.79
CA GLU A 23 -8.09 0.22 4.69
C GLU A 23 -7.51 0.71 3.35
N PHE A 24 -6.73 1.79 3.34
CA PHE A 24 -6.05 2.30 2.14
C PHE A 24 -5.12 1.25 1.55
N ARG A 25 -4.26 0.61 2.36
CA ARG A 25 -3.26 -0.32 1.83
C ARG A 25 -3.89 -1.60 1.26
N GLY A 26 -4.92 -2.13 1.91
CA GLY A 26 -5.54 -3.39 1.49
C GLY A 26 -6.42 -3.22 0.25
N LYS A 27 -7.50 -2.46 0.37
CA LYS A 27 -8.60 -2.44 -0.60
C LYS A 27 -8.25 -1.61 -1.84
N PHE A 28 -7.52 -0.51 -1.64
CA PHE A 28 -7.11 0.40 -2.71
C PHE A 28 -6.05 -0.29 -3.59
N PHE A 29 -5.02 -0.88 -2.99
CA PHE A 29 -3.94 -1.49 -3.78
C PHE A 29 -4.42 -2.71 -4.57
N SER A 30 -5.15 -3.67 -3.99
CA SER A 30 -5.55 -4.87 -4.77
C SER A 30 -6.52 -4.58 -5.92
N ASN A 31 -7.47 -3.66 -5.72
CA ASN A 31 -8.44 -3.33 -6.77
C ASN A 31 -7.83 -2.40 -7.82
N ASN A 32 -7.01 -1.43 -7.40
CA ASN A 32 -6.38 -0.52 -8.34
C ASN A 32 -5.21 -1.18 -9.05
N LEU A 33 -4.42 -2.05 -8.41
CA LEU A 33 -3.33 -2.79 -9.04
C LEU A 33 -3.85 -3.74 -10.13
N ALA A 34 -5.08 -4.25 -10.02
CA ALA A 34 -5.69 -5.00 -11.11
C ALA A 34 -5.92 -4.11 -12.36
N GLN A 35 -6.52 -2.93 -12.16
CA GLN A 35 -6.76 -1.96 -13.23
C GLN A 35 -5.44 -1.40 -13.80
N TYR A 36 -4.53 -0.94 -12.94
CA TYR A 36 -3.21 -0.45 -13.34
C TYR A 36 -2.37 -1.56 -13.96
N GLY A 37 -2.41 -2.78 -13.42
CA GLY A 37 -1.71 -3.94 -13.96
C GLY A 37 -2.09 -4.21 -15.40
N MET A 38 -3.37 -4.11 -15.76
CA MET A 38 -3.81 -4.22 -17.16
C MET A 38 -3.18 -3.16 -18.08
N TYR A 39 -3.07 -1.91 -17.62
CA TYR A 39 -2.39 -0.85 -18.40
C TYR A 39 -0.89 -1.09 -18.51
N LEU A 40 -0.24 -1.54 -17.43
CA LEU A 40 1.19 -1.84 -17.39
C LEU A 40 1.53 -3.01 -18.30
N VAL A 41 0.65 -4.01 -18.39
CA VAL A 41 0.84 -5.16 -19.28
C VAL A 41 0.98 -4.74 -20.73
N ARG A 42 0.15 -3.80 -21.22
CA ARG A 42 0.27 -3.32 -22.60
C ARG A 42 1.65 -2.73 -22.88
N ASP A 43 2.14 -1.89 -21.97
CA ASP A 43 3.44 -1.24 -22.08
C ASP A 43 4.61 -2.25 -21.96
N LEU A 44 4.48 -3.22 -21.07
CA LEU A 44 5.45 -4.32 -20.90
C LEU A 44 5.44 -5.31 -22.06
N GLU A 45 4.32 -5.53 -22.73
CA GLU A 45 4.23 -6.40 -23.90
C GLU A 45 4.83 -5.76 -25.16
N GLU A 46 4.80 -4.43 -25.26
CA GLU A 46 5.49 -3.66 -26.30
C GLU A 46 7.01 -3.69 -26.07
N ASN A 47 7.44 -3.66 -24.81
CA ASN A 47 8.85 -3.64 -24.40
C ASN A 47 9.16 -4.76 -23.42
N LEU A 48 9.12 -6.02 -23.90
CA LEU A 48 9.31 -7.23 -23.09
C LEU A 48 10.78 -7.42 -22.68
N ASN A 49 11.30 -6.51 -21.85
CA ASN A 49 12.69 -6.46 -21.41
C ASN A 49 12.75 -6.28 -19.89
N LEU A 50 13.57 -7.10 -19.23
CA LEU A 50 13.84 -7.02 -17.80
C LEU A 50 14.40 -5.66 -17.36
N GLU A 51 15.23 -5.00 -18.16
CA GLU A 51 15.80 -3.70 -17.82
C GLU A 51 14.71 -2.61 -17.77
N TYR A 52 13.83 -2.59 -18.77
CA TYR A 52 12.67 -1.71 -18.80
C TYR A 52 11.73 -1.99 -17.63
N ALA A 53 11.41 -3.26 -17.40
CA ALA A 53 10.59 -3.67 -16.28
C ALA A 53 11.20 -3.27 -14.93
N ARG A 54 12.54 -3.31 -14.78
CA ARG A 54 13.23 -2.86 -13.56
C ARG A 54 13.06 -1.37 -13.32
N ASP A 55 13.26 -0.52 -14.34
CA ASP A 55 13.03 0.94 -14.21
C ASP A 55 11.58 1.23 -13.81
N LEU A 56 10.62 0.60 -14.49
CA LEU A 56 9.20 0.72 -14.18
C LEU A 56 8.88 0.26 -12.74
N SER A 57 9.47 -0.86 -12.33
CA SER A 57 9.28 -1.44 -10.99
C SER A 57 9.80 -0.52 -9.89
N GLN A 58 10.91 0.19 -10.11
CA GLN A 58 11.47 1.16 -9.17
C GLN A 58 10.60 2.40 -9.07
N ARG A 59 10.13 2.94 -10.21
CA ARG A 59 9.27 4.13 -10.24
C ARG A 59 7.92 3.91 -9.59
N LEU A 60 7.33 2.73 -9.80
CA LEU A 60 5.99 2.39 -9.32
C LEU A 60 6.01 1.67 -7.97
N PHE A 61 7.19 1.37 -7.42
CA PHE A 61 7.36 0.58 -6.20
C PHE A 61 6.58 -0.74 -6.30
N LEU A 62 6.84 -1.50 -7.36
CA LEU A 62 6.24 -2.81 -7.63
C LEU A 62 7.32 -3.86 -7.80
N ILE A 63 6.99 -5.12 -7.53
CA ILE A 63 7.74 -6.26 -8.05
C ILE A 63 6.93 -6.83 -9.21
N ILE A 64 7.61 -6.98 -10.35
CA ILE A 64 7.03 -7.48 -11.59
C ILE A 64 7.75 -8.79 -11.92
N ARG A 65 6.98 -9.84 -12.21
CA ARG A 65 7.48 -11.07 -12.82
C ARG A 65 6.72 -11.34 -14.10
N PHE A 66 7.46 -11.77 -15.11
CA PHE A 66 6.92 -12.30 -16.34
C PHE A 66 7.26 -13.79 -16.44
N GLU A 67 6.28 -14.57 -16.84
CA GLU A 67 6.37 -16.01 -17.09
C GLU A 67 5.82 -16.28 -18.50
N GLY A 68 6.71 -16.27 -19.51
CA GLY A 68 6.40 -16.62 -20.89
C GLY A 68 6.82 -18.04 -21.23
N GLU A 69 6.53 -18.46 -22.47
CA GLU A 69 6.89 -19.80 -22.97
C GLU A 69 8.41 -19.99 -23.06
N ASN A 70 9.11 -18.96 -23.53
CA ASN A 70 10.56 -19.02 -23.81
C ASN A 70 11.42 -18.21 -22.83
N ASP A 71 10.83 -17.25 -22.13
CA ASP A 71 11.55 -16.36 -21.23
C ASP A 71 10.75 -16.10 -19.95
N SER A 72 11.47 -16.01 -18.84
CA SER A 72 10.90 -15.70 -17.53
C SER A 72 11.88 -14.87 -16.73
N TRP A 73 11.38 -13.80 -16.14
CA TRP A 73 12.20 -12.88 -15.38
C TRP A 73 11.41 -12.23 -14.27
N GLN A 74 12.13 -11.68 -13.29
CA GLN A 74 11.53 -10.89 -12.21
C GLN A 74 12.42 -9.71 -11.85
N THR A 75 11.79 -8.59 -11.49
CA THR A 75 12.52 -7.36 -11.18
C THR A 75 13.17 -7.40 -9.80
N SER A 76 12.57 -8.13 -8.85
CA SER A 76 13.09 -8.33 -7.50
C SER A 76 12.60 -9.66 -6.90
N SER A 77 13.26 -10.11 -5.83
CA SER A 77 12.77 -11.20 -4.98
C SER A 77 11.65 -10.70 -4.06
N GLY A 78 10.62 -11.50 -3.81
CA GLY A 78 9.55 -11.15 -2.88
C GLY A 78 8.13 -11.44 -3.37
N ILE A 79 7.99 -11.97 -4.59
CA ILE A 79 6.72 -12.54 -5.05
C ILE A 79 6.46 -13.84 -4.28
N PRO A 80 5.31 -13.96 -3.61
CA PRO A 80 4.96 -15.17 -2.89
C PRO A 80 4.69 -16.33 -3.88
N PRO A 81 4.90 -17.58 -3.47
CA PRO A 81 4.52 -18.74 -4.29
C PRO A 81 3.02 -18.69 -4.59
N LEU A 82 2.65 -18.70 -5.88
CA LEU A 82 1.26 -18.54 -6.32
C LEU A 82 0.34 -19.63 -5.75
N GLU A 83 0.85 -20.84 -5.51
CA GLU A 83 0.14 -21.95 -4.86
C GLU A 83 -0.40 -21.59 -3.47
N LYS A 84 0.24 -20.63 -2.78
CA LYS A 84 -0.15 -20.17 -1.45
C LYS A 84 -1.06 -18.94 -1.51
N VAL A 85 -1.28 -18.37 -2.70
CA VAL A 85 -2.13 -17.21 -2.92
C VAL A 85 -3.52 -17.70 -3.32
N HIS A 86 -4.54 -17.32 -2.56
CA HIS A 86 -5.91 -17.60 -2.96
C HIS A 86 -6.33 -16.60 -4.04
N LEU A 87 -6.08 -16.96 -5.29
CA LEU A 87 -6.42 -16.16 -6.48
C LEU A 87 -7.92 -16.30 -6.78
N ARG A 88 -8.58 -15.18 -7.00
CA ARG A 88 -9.95 -15.11 -7.47
C ARG A 88 -10.02 -14.26 -8.73
N LYS A 89 -10.94 -14.58 -9.62
CA LYS A 89 -11.19 -13.74 -10.80
C LYS A 89 -11.52 -12.32 -10.36
N TRP A 90 -10.87 -11.34 -10.97
CA TRP A 90 -11.19 -9.95 -10.73
C TRP A 90 -12.54 -9.62 -11.38
N ILE A 91 -13.42 -8.98 -10.61
CA ILE A 91 -14.73 -8.51 -11.08
C ILE A 91 -14.71 -7.00 -10.91
N ASN A 92 -14.84 -6.27 -12.01
CA ASN A 92 -14.92 -4.82 -11.97
C ASN A 92 -16.27 -4.41 -11.35
N LYS A 93 -16.23 -3.81 -10.16
CA LYS A 93 -17.45 -3.42 -9.43
C LYS A 93 -18.14 -2.19 -10.06
N TYR A 94 -17.51 -1.52 -11.01
CA TYR A 94 -18.03 -0.33 -11.72
C TYR A 94 -18.72 -0.66 -13.05
N ASP A 95 -18.93 -1.93 -13.37
CA ASP A 95 -19.45 -2.41 -14.65
C ASP A 95 -20.96 -2.16 -14.88
N ASP A 96 -21.61 -1.37 -14.02
CA ASP A 96 -23.03 -0.98 -14.21
C ASP A 96 -23.17 0.41 -14.84
N THR A 97 -22.07 1.13 -15.07
CA THR A 97 -22.11 2.40 -15.81
C THR A 97 -20.71 2.79 -16.30
N SER A 98 -20.60 3.00 -17.61
CA SER A 98 -19.51 3.66 -18.34
C SER A 98 -18.50 2.75 -19.08
N GLY A 99 -18.58 2.81 -20.41
CA GLY A 99 -17.66 2.15 -21.36
C GLY A 99 -16.28 2.82 -21.43
N PHE A 100 -15.56 2.84 -20.30
CA PHE A 100 -14.22 3.42 -20.21
C PHE A 100 -13.09 2.39 -20.00
N ILE A 101 -13.41 1.10 -19.87
CA ILE A 101 -12.39 0.06 -19.70
C ILE A 101 -12.51 -0.93 -20.86
N ASN A 102 -11.93 -0.55 -21.99
CA ASN A 102 -11.54 -1.55 -22.98
C ASN A 102 -10.38 -2.33 -22.36
N ASN A 103 -10.64 -3.60 -22.02
CA ASN A 103 -9.56 -4.56 -21.76
C ASN A 103 -8.56 -4.45 -22.93
N PRO A 104 -7.24 -4.42 -22.69
CA PRO A 104 -6.30 -4.58 -23.79
C PRO A 104 -6.63 -5.89 -24.50
N ASP A 105 -6.66 -5.90 -25.84
CA ASP A 105 -7.05 -7.08 -26.64
C ASP A 105 -6.20 -8.33 -26.32
N SER A 106 -5.01 -8.14 -25.76
CA SER A 106 -4.07 -9.18 -25.35
C SER A 106 -4.36 -9.80 -23.97
N VAL A 107 -5.18 -9.16 -23.13
CA VAL A 107 -5.47 -9.62 -21.75
C VAL A 107 -6.58 -10.66 -21.77
N VAL A 108 -6.21 -11.90 -21.43
CA VAL A 108 -7.12 -13.06 -21.41
C VAL A 108 -7.84 -13.16 -20.06
N ASN A 109 -7.10 -12.97 -18.97
CA ASN A 109 -7.66 -13.14 -17.63
C ASN A 109 -6.90 -12.30 -16.59
N VAL A 110 -7.64 -11.80 -15.61
CA VAL A 110 -7.09 -11.05 -14.48
C VAL A 110 -7.54 -11.73 -13.20
N MET A 111 -6.58 -12.20 -12.40
CA MET A 111 -6.84 -12.72 -11.08
C MET A 111 -6.18 -11.84 -10.02
N VAL A 112 -6.85 -11.76 -8.87
CA VAL A 112 -6.37 -11.03 -7.71
C VAL A 112 -6.37 -11.94 -6.51
N GLY A 113 -5.37 -11.79 -5.64
CA GLY A 113 -5.26 -12.56 -4.42
C GLY A 113 -4.44 -11.82 -3.38
N ARG A 114 -4.29 -12.47 -2.23
CA ARG A 114 -3.43 -11.98 -1.15
C ARG A 114 -2.67 -13.10 -0.49
N TYR A 115 -1.46 -12.76 -0.03
CA TYR A 115 -0.66 -13.62 0.82
C TYR A 115 -0.01 -12.79 1.92
N LYS A 116 -0.23 -13.15 3.19
CA LYS A 116 0.32 -12.45 4.37
C LYS A 116 0.17 -10.92 4.34
N GLY A 117 -0.95 -10.42 3.82
CA GLY A 117 -1.25 -8.99 3.71
C GLY A 117 -0.71 -8.29 2.46
N GLN A 118 0.12 -8.98 1.65
CA GLN A 118 0.63 -8.50 0.37
C GLN A 118 -0.40 -8.79 -0.74
N GLY A 119 -0.71 -7.77 -1.54
CA GLY A 119 -1.56 -7.91 -2.73
C GLY A 119 -0.81 -8.58 -3.87
N VAL A 120 -1.46 -9.53 -4.54
CA VAL A 120 -0.92 -10.22 -5.72
C VAL A 120 -1.94 -10.11 -6.83
N VAL A 121 -1.51 -9.69 -8.00
CA VAL A 121 -2.32 -9.62 -9.21
C VAL A 121 -1.62 -10.43 -10.28
N THR A 122 -2.36 -11.30 -10.96
CA THR A 122 -1.88 -12.04 -12.11
C THR A 122 -2.69 -11.64 -13.33
N VAL A 123 -2.01 -11.31 -14.41
CA VAL A 123 -2.61 -10.95 -15.69
C VAL A 123 -2.10 -11.93 -16.72
N ASP A 124 -2.99 -12.78 -17.20
CA ASP A 124 -2.70 -13.74 -18.25
C ASP A 124 -2.90 -13.06 -19.60
N THR A 125 -1.91 -13.19 -20.47
CA THR A 125 -1.88 -12.65 -21.83
C THR A 125 -1.60 -13.74 -22.85
N MET A 126 -1.71 -13.43 -24.14
CA MET A 126 -1.30 -14.36 -25.20
C MET A 126 0.21 -14.67 -25.18
N LYS A 127 1.05 -13.73 -24.70
CA LYS A 127 2.52 -13.90 -24.68
C LYS A 127 3.04 -14.60 -23.42
N GLY A 128 2.23 -14.67 -22.37
CA GLY A 128 2.62 -15.22 -21.08
C GLY A 128 1.83 -14.61 -19.93
N ARG A 129 2.30 -14.83 -18.71
CA ARG A 129 1.65 -14.36 -17.49
C ARG A 129 2.50 -13.30 -16.81
N PHE A 130 1.89 -12.16 -16.52
CA PHE A 130 2.48 -11.12 -15.68
C PHE A 130 1.96 -11.24 -14.25
N ILE A 131 2.85 -11.11 -13.29
CA ILE A 131 2.56 -11.15 -11.86
C ILE A 131 3.08 -9.86 -11.25
N PHE A 132 2.16 -9.13 -10.62
CA PHE A 132 2.42 -7.88 -9.95
C PHE A 132 2.20 -8.03 -8.46
N THR A 133 3.13 -7.52 -7.68
CA THR A 133 2.97 -7.44 -6.24
C THR A 133 3.64 -6.20 -5.69
N GLU A 134 3.18 -5.73 -4.54
CA GLU A 134 3.90 -4.73 -3.76
C GLU A 134 5.19 -5.36 -3.25
N PRO A 135 6.33 -4.64 -3.22
CA PRO A 135 7.48 -5.05 -2.44
C PRO A 135 7.02 -5.42 -1.03
N HIS A 136 7.52 -6.53 -0.49
CA HIS A 136 7.22 -6.85 0.90
C HIS A 136 7.88 -5.76 1.75
N ASP A 137 7.02 -4.88 2.22
CA ASP A 137 7.36 -3.60 2.79
C ASP A 137 8.39 -3.73 3.92
N ASP A 138 9.63 -3.29 3.65
CA ASP A 138 10.68 -3.04 4.65
C ASP A 138 10.32 -1.86 5.59
N TRP A 139 9.06 -1.42 5.62
CA TRP A 139 8.43 -0.68 6.74
C TRP A 139 8.58 -1.34 8.11
N ARG A 140 9.28 -2.47 8.23
CA ARG A 140 9.77 -2.92 9.53
C ARG A 140 10.59 -1.83 10.21
N GLU A 141 11.35 -1.04 9.46
CA GLU A 141 12.09 0.11 10.00
C GLU A 141 11.17 1.25 10.44
N ILE A 142 10.19 1.63 9.61
CA ILE A 142 9.24 2.71 9.97
C ILE A 142 8.30 2.27 11.09
N ARG A 143 7.84 1.01 11.13
CA ARG A 143 7.10 0.44 12.28
C ARG A 143 7.95 0.37 13.55
N PHE A 144 9.27 0.25 13.43
CA PHE A 144 10.17 0.29 14.58
C PHE A 144 10.39 1.72 15.08
N LEU A 145 10.44 2.71 14.18
CA LEU A 145 10.59 4.13 14.51
C LEU A 145 9.28 4.79 14.99
N LEU A 146 8.13 4.30 14.54
CA LEU A 146 6.81 4.85 14.89
C LEU A 146 6.57 4.91 16.41
N PRO A 147 6.85 3.85 17.21
CA PRO A 147 6.77 3.91 18.67
C PRO A 147 7.66 4.99 19.29
N TRP A 148 8.85 5.22 18.74
CA TRP A 148 9.77 6.25 19.24
C TRP A 148 9.27 7.65 18.93
N ILE A 149 8.77 7.88 17.71
CA ILE A 149 8.13 9.16 17.34
C ILE A 149 6.93 9.44 18.26
N ILE A 150 6.12 8.41 18.56
CA ILE A 150 5.00 8.50 19.49
C ILE A 150 5.48 8.80 20.91
N ALA A 151 6.52 8.13 21.39
CA ALA A 151 7.09 8.36 22.72
C ALA A 151 7.61 9.79 22.88
N VAL A 152 8.30 10.32 21.85
CA VAL A 152 8.81 11.70 21.85
C VAL A 152 7.65 12.71 21.85
N LEU A 153 6.64 12.53 21.01
CA LEU A 153 5.48 13.41 20.98
C LEU A 153 4.69 13.37 22.31
N GLY A 154 4.53 12.18 22.90
CA GLY A 154 3.93 12.01 24.22
C GLY A 154 4.73 12.72 25.31
N LEU A 155 6.06 12.60 25.30
CA LEU A 155 6.95 13.26 26.26
C LEU A 155 6.86 14.79 26.14
N ILE A 156 6.84 15.32 24.91
CA ILE A 156 6.64 16.76 24.65
C ILE A 156 5.31 17.22 25.23
N GLY A 157 4.23 16.46 25.02
CA GLY A 157 2.92 16.75 25.61
C GLY A 157 2.94 16.80 27.14
N ILE A 158 3.63 15.85 27.79
CA ILE A 158 3.78 15.80 29.25
C ILE A 158 4.60 17.01 29.76
N ILE A 159 5.69 17.36 29.10
CA ILE A 159 6.54 18.51 29.46
C ILE A 159 5.74 19.80 29.37
N LEU A 160 4.99 19.99 28.28
CA LEU A 160 4.14 21.17 28.09
C LEU A 160 3.05 21.23 29.17
N ALA A 161 2.42 20.09 29.48
CA ALA A 161 1.42 20.01 30.55
C ALA A 161 2.00 20.34 31.93
N GLY A 162 3.17 19.78 32.27
CA GLY A 162 3.87 20.06 33.53
C GLY A 162 4.29 21.52 33.65
N THR A 163 4.82 22.10 32.57
CA THR A 163 5.21 23.52 32.50
C THR A 163 4.00 24.43 32.73
N TRP A 164 2.88 24.15 32.07
CA TRP A 164 1.63 24.90 32.28
C TRP A 164 1.12 24.78 33.72
N LEU A 165 1.20 23.60 34.31
CA LEU A 165 0.75 23.34 35.68
C LEU A 165 1.62 24.07 36.71
N ALA A 166 2.95 24.09 36.50
CA ALA A 166 3.89 24.87 37.31
C ALA A 166 3.63 26.38 37.21
N LEU A 167 3.45 26.90 35.99
CA LEU A 167 3.07 28.30 35.75
C LEU A 167 1.75 28.64 36.47
N ARG A 168 0.73 27.77 36.39
CA ARG A 168 -0.55 27.95 37.07
C ARG A 168 -0.42 27.92 38.60
N TRP A 169 0.50 27.12 39.12
CA TRP A 169 0.73 27.01 40.56
C TRP A 169 1.46 28.24 41.12
N ILE A 170 2.46 28.74 40.39
CA ILE A 170 3.21 29.95 40.74
C ILE A 170 2.36 31.22 40.60
N MET A 171 1.50 31.29 39.58
CA MET A 171 0.59 32.43 39.36
C MET A 171 -0.69 32.36 40.21
N LYS A 172 -0.77 31.48 41.23
CA LYS A 172 -1.85 31.59 42.20
C LYS A 172 -1.69 32.94 42.94
N PRO A 173 -2.72 33.80 42.96
CA PRO A 173 -2.63 35.04 43.71
C PRO A 173 -2.38 34.70 45.19
N LEU A 174 -1.31 35.27 45.74
CA LEU A 174 -1.10 35.33 47.18
C LEU A 174 -2.28 36.12 47.76
N ASN A 175 -3.10 35.44 48.55
CA ASN A 175 -4.22 36.03 49.26
C ASN A 175 -3.71 36.84 50.45
#